data_AF-A0A1F1UZ28-F1
#
_entry.id   AF-A0A1F1UZ28-F1
#
_cell.length_a   1.000
_cell.length_b   1.000
_cell.length_c   1.000
_cell.angle_alpha   90.00
_cell.angle_beta   90.00
_cell.angle_gamma   90.00
#
_symmetry.space_group_name_H-M   'P 1'
#
loop_
_entity.id
_entity.type
_entity.pdbx_description
1 polymer ?
#
loop_
_entity_poly.entity_id
_entity_poly.type
_entity_poly.pdbx_seq_one_letter_code
_entity_poly.pdbx_strand_id
1 'polypeptide(L)'
;MPVNRRHFLAGTLSVAAAGAATACAESRDAVVNAQQEPAIDLATATVPFDGIHQAGISTPQQSSLNLIGFNFKDGVDKPAIVRLMRLWTEDARALTAGENPLASLEPEMTEHPANLTITVGLGEKFFDIAAPESKPSWLHDIPALSRDELSRNWGQTDVVLQICSDDPLMCAWAMRHMVRAGVDYVATAWVQQGFMNNPAVHREGTTPRNLFGQIDGTVNPHTDEEYDAQVWAKGAAEFEGGTSMVVRRIAMNLDTWEMLDRTSREEAVGRRLDNGAPLSGGEEFTPVDLEARDEYGLPKVDRNSHVARSMAPEGHPEQKFKRRPYNYNLPPEPGQEQLSNAGLVFIAFQENPDTQFTPVLKRLDEADRLNEWITHIGSAVYWIPPGTQAQDGAPSFWAESLLA
;
A
#
# COMPACT_ATOMS: atom_id res chain seq x y z
N MET A 1 -25.78 -15.33 -54.62
CA MET A 1 -25.38 -15.03 -53.23
C MET A 1 -26.00 -16.06 -52.30
N PRO A 2 -25.36 -16.39 -51.17
CA PRO A 2 -24.99 -17.79 -50.93
C PRO A 2 -25.93 -18.61 -50.04
N VAL A 3 -25.65 -19.92 -50.03
CA VAL A 3 -26.47 -21.01 -49.50
C VAL A 3 -25.88 -21.54 -48.18
N ASN A 4 -26.76 -21.92 -47.26
CA ASN A 4 -26.41 -22.70 -46.06
C ASN A 4 -26.25 -24.19 -46.42
N ARG A 5 -25.12 -24.83 -46.05
CA ARG A 5 -25.12 -26.24 -45.60
C ARG A 5 -23.81 -26.70 -44.95
N ARG A 6 -23.97 -27.51 -43.89
CA ARG A 6 -22.95 -28.36 -43.30
C ARG A 6 -22.55 -29.50 -44.25
N HIS A 7 -21.32 -29.97 -44.04
CA HIS A 7 -20.76 -31.27 -44.46
C HIS A 7 -20.59 -31.58 -45.95
N PHE A 8 -19.53 -32.38 -46.15
CA PHE A 8 -19.29 -33.33 -47.24
C PHE A 8 -18.31 -32.88 -48.33
N LEU A 9 -17.04 -33.21 -48.12
CA LEU A 9 -16.10 -33.61 -49.18
C LEU A 9 -14.96 -34.42 -48.54
N ALA A 10 -15.26 -35.71 -48.33
CA ALA A 10 -14.24 -36.74 -48.42
C ALA A 10 -13.69 -36.76 -49.86
N GLY A 11 -12.37 -36.92 -50.01
CA GLY A 11 -11.69 -37.09 -51.29
C GLY A 11 -10.34 -37.76 -51.06
N THR A 12 -10.11 -38.90 -51.70
CA THR A 12 -9.05 -39.87 -51.36
C THR A 12 -8.18 -40.25 -52.57
N LEU A 13 -6.88 -40.51 -52.30
CA LEU A 13 -5.87 -41.15 -53.19
C LEU A 13 -5.45 -40.35 -54.46
N SER A 14 -4.27 -40.49 -55.10
CA SER A 14 -3.06 -41.37 -55.04
C SER A 14 -1.89 -40.72 -55.88
N VAL A 15 -0.59 -41.10 -55.90
CA VAL A 15 0.29 -42.05 -55.17
C VAL A 15 1.79 -41.67 -55.26
N ALA A 16 2.58 -42.12 -54.27
CA ALA A 16 4.05 -42.28 -54.08
C ALA A 16 5.16 -41.86 -55.09
N ALA A 17 6.27 -41.38 -54.49
CA ALA A 17 7.66 -41.86 -54.72
C ALA A 17 8.45 -41.82 -53.40
N ALA A 18 9.48 -42.67 -53.22
CA ALA A 18 10.02 -43.04 -51.90
C ALA A 18 11.32 -42.31 -51.45
N GLY A 19 11.55 -42.23 -50.12
CA GLY A 19 12.79 -41.72 -49.53
C GLY A 19 12.96 -42.09 -48.04
N ALA A 20 13.83 -43.07 -47.78
CA ALA A 20 14.45 -43.55 -46.52
C ALA A 20 13.89 -43.13 -45.13
N ALA A 21 13.65 -44.12 -44.26
CA ALA A 21 13.22 -43.94 -42.88
C ALA A 21 14.36 -43.59 -41.91
N THR A 22 14.08 -42.71 -40.95
CA THR A 22 14.72 -42.68 -39.61
C THR A 22 13.65 -42.38 -38.56
N ALA A 23 13.28 -43.41 -37.79
CA ALA A 23 12.71 -43.24 -36.45
C ALA A 23 13.88 -43.03 -35.46
N CYS A 24 13.75 -42.38 -34.31
CA CYS A 24 12.54 -42.19 -33.50
C CYS A 24 12.27 -40.71 -33.17
N ALA A 25 11.00 -40.32 -33.17
CA ALA A 25 10.54 -39.09 -32.54
C ALA A 25 10.08 -39.42 -31.11
N GLU A 26 10.90 -39.11 -30.11
CA GLU A 26 10.50 -39.23 -28.71
C GLU A 26 9.70 -37.99 -28.29
N SER A 27 8.38 -38.20 -28.18
CA SER A 27 7.46 -37.54 -27.23
C SER A 27 7.70 -36.06 -26.91
N ARG A 28 7.21 -35.16 -27.77
CA ARG A 28 6.78 -33.81 -27.36
C ARG A 28 5.33 -33.81 -26.89
N ASP A 29 5.04 -34.62 -25.87
CA ASP A 29 3.78 -34.63 -25.13
C ASP A 29 4.04 -34.73 -23.62
N ALA A 30 5.00 -33.93 -23.14
CA ALA A 30 5.01 -33.51 -21.75
C ALA A 30 3.91 -32.45 -21.58
N VAL A 31 2.64 -32.88 -21.57
CA VAL A 31 1.57 -32.10 -20.94
C VAL A 31 1.91 -32.07 -19.47
N VAL A 32 2.64 -31.04 -19.07
CA VAL A 32 2.87 -30.74 -17.66
C VAL A 32 1.49 -30.40 -17.10
N ASN A 33 0.87 -31.38 -16.45
CA ASN A 33 -0.15 -31.14 -15.43
C ASN A 33 0.54 -30.42 -14.27
N ALA A 34 0.91 -29.17 -14.49
CA ALA A 34 0.91 -28.19 -13.42
C ALA A 34 -0.51 -28.27 -12.88
N GLN A 35 -0.65 -28.70 -11.63
CA GLN A 35 -1.90 -28.53 -10.91
C GLN A 35 -2.12 -27.02 -10.92
N GLN A 36 -3.03 -26.57 -11.78
CA GLN A 36 -3.32 -25.17 -11.95
C GLN A 36 -3.95 -24.75 -10.64
N GLU A 37 -3.17 -24.04 -9.80
CA GLU A 37 -3.65 -23.50 -8.55
C GLU A 37 -4.95 -22.74 -8.85
N PRO A 38 -6.01 -22.95 -8.04
CA PRO A 38 -7.29 -22.34 -8.31
C PRO A 38 -7.10 -20.83 -8.39
N ALA A 39 -7.47 -20.25 -9.54
CA ALA A 39 -7.34 -18.82 -9.73
C ALA A 39 -8.07 -18.08 -8.62
N ILE A 40 -7.42 -17.08 -8.02
CA ILE A 40 -7.97 -16.29 -6.92
C ILE A 40 -9.30 -15.68 -7.38
N ASP A 41 -10.41 -16.10 -6.76
CA ASP A 41 -11.73 -15.53 -7.03
C ASP A 41 -11.88 -14.19 -6.31
N LEU A 42 -11.27 -13.15 -6.90
CA LEU A 42 -11.39 -11.78 -6.41
C LEU A 42 -12.84 -11.28 -6.40
N ALA A 43 -13.77 -11.89 -7.14
CA ALA A 43 -15.16 -11.45 -7.15
C ALA A 43 -15.89 -11.76 -5.82
N THR A 44 -15.47 -12.79 -5.08
CA THR A 44 -16.07 -13.16 -3.78
C THR A 44 -15.13 -12.98 -2.59
N ALA A 45 -13.88 -12.58 -2.82
CA ALA A 45 -12.87 -12.41 -1.77
C ALA A 45 -13.20 -11.23 -0.84
N THR A 46 -13.20 -11.50 0.47
CA THR A 46 -13.47 -10.54 1.55
C THR A 46 -12.34 -10.54 2.58
N VAL A 47 -12.17 -9.41 3.27
CA VAL A 47 -11.24 -9.29 4.41
C VAL A 47 -12.08 -8.99 5.66
N PRO A 48 -11.89 -9.70 6.79
CA PRO A 48 -12.62 -9.42 8.02
C PRO A 48 -12.44 -7.98 8.49
N PHE A 49 -13.56 -7.32 8.81
CA PHE A 49 -13.58 -5.96 9.36
C PHE A 49 -13.25 -5.94 10.86
N ASP A 50 -13.91 -6.82 11.61
CA ASP A 50 -13.73 -6.98 13.05
C ASP A 50 -12.47 -7.81 13.36
N GLY A 51 -11.71 -7.39 14.37
CA GLY A 51 -10.41 -7.95 14.76
C GLY A 51 -9.76 -7.15 15.88
N ILE A 52 -8.59 -7.59 16.35
CA ILE A 52 -7.79 -6.85 17.35
C ILE A 52 -7.19 -5.58 16.72
N HIS A 53 -6.76 -5.68 15.46
CA HIS A 53 -6.23 -4.59 14.65
C HIS A 53 -7.20 -4.27 13.52
N GLN A 54 -7.22 -3.02 13.04
CA GLN A 54 -7.97 -2.70 11.82
C GLN A 54 -7.35 -3.39 10.59
N ALA A 55 -8.22 -3.82 9.67
CA ALA A 55 -7.80 -4.29 8.36
C ALA A 55 -7.15 -3.17 7.51
N GLY A 56 -6.40 -3.56 6.48
CA GLY A 56 -5.65 -2.64 5.60
C GLY A 56 -4.25 -2.27 6.10
N ILE A 57 -3.77 -2.91 7.17
CA ILE A 57 -2.43 -2.68 7.76
C ILE A 57 -1.51 -3.88 7.50
N SER A 58 -1.78 -5.01 8.17
CA SER A 58 -1.14 -6.32 7.93
C SER A 58 -1.76 -7.07 6.74
N THR A 59 -2.97 -6.67 6.31
CA THR A 59 -3.63 -7.21 5.12
C THR A 59 -2.71 -7.10 3.89
N PRO A 60 -2.57 -8.17 3.08
CA PRO A 60 -1.90 -8.13 1.78
C PRO A 60 -2.32 -6.91 0.95
N GLN A 61 -1.37 -6.36 0.18
CA GLN A 61 -1.57 -5.07 -0.45
C GLN A 61 -2.43 -5.21 -1.71
N GLN A 62 -3.66 -4.67 -1.67
CA GLN A 62 -4.58 -4.72 -2.81
C GLN A 62 -4.14 -3.80 -3.96
N SER A 63 -4.72 -4.01 -5.14
CA SER A 63 -4.40 -3.29 -6.39
C SER A 63 -4.68 -1.79 -6.37
N SER A 64 -5.68 -1.32 -5.60
CA SER A 64 -6.17 0.07 -5.65
C SER A 64 -6.24 0.71 -4.27
N LEU A 65 -5.90 2.00 -4.20
CA LEU A 65 -5.99 2.86 -3.01
C LEU A 65 -6.80 4.12 -3.33
N ASN A 66 -7.75 4.45 -2.46
CA ASN A 66 -8.24 5.80 -2.25
C ASN A 66 -7.92 6.21 -0.80
N LEU A 67 -6.98 7.14 -0.61
CA LEU A 67 -6.67 7.74 0.69
C LEU A 67 -7.32 9.12 0.76
N ILE A 68 -8.15 9.37 1.77
CA ILE A 68 -8.94 10.61 1.87
C ILE A 68 -8.66 11.30 3.20
N GLY A 69 -8.10 12.50 3.14
CA GLY A 69 -7.92 13.37 4.30
C GLY A 69 -9.15 14.25 4.52
N PHE A 70 -9.61 14.32 5.76
CA PHE A 70 -10.82 15.04 6.19
C PHE A 70 -10.54 15.95 7.37
N ASN A 71 -11.14 17.14 7.37
CA ASN A 71 -11.19 18.02 8.54
C ASN A 71 -12.60 18.06 9.11
N PHE A 72 -12.72 18.16 10.44
CA PHE A 72 -14.01 18.35 11.11
C PHE A 72 -14.61 19.71 10.74
N LYS A 73 -15.92 19.76 10.61
CA LYS A 73 -16.66 21.00 10.42
C LYS A 73 -16.71 21.83 11.71
N ASP A 74 -16.92 23.13 11.55
CA ASP A 74 -17.17 24.05 12.67
C ASP A 74 -18.33 23.55 13.54
N GLY A 75 -18.11 23.50 14.86
CA GLY A 75 -19.12 23.07 15.83
C GLY A 75 -19.24 21.56 16.04
N VAL A 76 -18.39 20.73 15.41
CA VAL A 76 -18.29 19.30 15.74
C VAL A 76 -17.75 19.10 17.16
N ASP A 77 -18.50 18.36 17.97
CA ASP A 77 -18.19 18.01 19.36
C ASP A 77 -17.97 16.49 19.54
N LYS A 78 -17.54 16.05 20.73
CA LYS A 78 -17.37 14.60 21.03
C LYS A 78 -18.64 13.78 20.68
N PRO A 79 -19.87 14.18 21.07
CA PRO A 79 -21.10 13.52 20.62
C PRO A 79 -21.27 13.41 19.10
N ALA A 80 -20.88 14.41 18.32
CA ALA A 80 -20.91 14.36 16.86
C ALA A 80 -19.86 13.38 16.30
N ILE A 81 -18.66 13.34 16.87
CA ILE A 81 -17.62 12.35 16.50
C ILE A 81 -18.10 10.92 16.82
N VAL A 82 -18.75 10.68 17.96
CA VAL A 82 -19.37 9.37 18.29
C VAL A 82 -20.36 8.93 17.21
N ARG A 83 -21.24 9.84 16.74
CA ARG A 83 -22.22 9.52 15.68
C ARG A 83 -21.53 9.22 14.34
N LEU A 84 -20.51 10.00 13.97
CA LEU A 84 -19.73 9.77 12.76
C LEU A 84 -19.03 8.40 12.79
N MET A 85 -18.31 8.09 13.87
CA MET A 85 -17.57 6.84 13.98
C MET A 85 -18.49 5.62 14.01
N ARG A 86 -19.65 5.67 14.67
CA ARG A 86 -20.66 4.60 14.60
C ARG A 86 -21.19 4.41 13.19
N LEU A 87 -21.64 5.48 12.52
CA LEU A 87 -22.14 5.43 11.14
C LEU A 87 -21.10 4.84 10.17
N TRP A 88 -19.86 5.35 10.22
CA TRP A 88 -18.79 4.86 9.36
C TRP A 88 -18.35 3.43 9.69
N THR A 89 -18.40 3.01 10.96
CA THR A 89 -18.12 1.59 11.32
C THR A 89 -19.19 0.67 10.75
N GLU A 90 -20.48 1.02 10.90
CA GLU A 90 -21.59 0.21 10.39
C GLU A 90 -21.56 0.10 8.87
N ASP A 91 -21.39 1.22 8.16
CA ASP A 91 -21.24 1.24 6.70
C ASP A 91 -20.02 0.43 6.26
N ALA A 92 -18.84 0.63 6.89
CA ALA A 92 -17.62 -0.07 6.50
C ALA A 92 -17.70 -1.58 6.73
N ARG A 93 -18.26 -2.03 7.86
CA ARG A 93 -18.49 -3.45 8.15
C ARG A 93 -19.34 -4.10 7.05
N ALA A 94 -20.48 -3.50 6.70
CA ALA A 94 -21.35 -4.00 5.64
C ALA A 94 -20.62 -4.06 4.27
N LEU A 95 -19.98 -2.95 3.87
CA LEU A 95 -19.25 -2.83 2.60
C LEU A 95 -18.17 -3.92 2.44
N THR A 96 -17.36 -4.16 3.47
CA THR A 96 -16.28 -5.17 3.42
C THR A 96 -16.77 -6.61 3.39
N ALA A 97 -18.00 -6.86 3.88
CA ALA A 97 -18.66 -8.15 3.82
C ALA A 97 -19.43 -8.40 2.49
N GLY A 98 -19.53 -7.39 1.61
CA GLY A 98 -20.38 -7.43 0.40
C GLY A 98 -21.86 -7.20 0.67
N GLU A 99 -22.19 -6.68 1.85
CA GLU A 99 -23.56 -6.36 2.24
C GLU A 99 -23.88 -4.90 1.88
N ASN A 100 -25.03 -4.67 1.25
CA ASN A 100 -25.47 -3.31 0.91
C ASN A 100 -25.78 -2.50 2.18
N PRO A 101 -25.10 -1.36 2.44
CA PRO A 101 -25.35 -0.56 3.63
C PRO A 101 -26.78 0.01 3.69
N LEU A 102 -27.31 0.22 4.89
CA LEU A 102 -28.70 0.66 5.11
C LEU A 102 -29.06 1.97 4.37
N ALA A 103 -28.09 2.85 4.14
CA ALA A 103 -28.26 4.12 3.43
C ALA A 103 -27.97 4.04 1.91
N SER A 104 -27.78 2.85 1.34
CA SER A 104 -27.50 2.61 -0.07
C SER A 104 -28.71 2.03 -0.80
N LEU A 105 -28.95 2.51 -2.02
CA LEU A 105 -30.00 2.03 -2.94
C LEU A 105 -29.45 1.17 -4.09
N GLU A 106 -28.13 0.91 -4.11
CA GLU A 106 -27.42 0.27 -5.22
C GLU A 106 -26.78 -1.05 -4.75
N PRO A 107 -27.56 -2.09 -4.37
CA PRO A 107 -27.02 -3.34 -3.83
C PRO A 107 -26.12 -4.10 -4.82
N GLU A 108 -26.29 -3.89 -6.12
CA GLU A 108 -25.44 -4.44 -7.18
C GLU A 108 -23.98 -3.99 -7.03
N MET A 109 -23.73 -2.86 -6.36
CA MET A 109 -22.39 -2.32 -6.14
C MET A 109 -21.63 -2.98 -4.96
N THR A 110 -22.26 -3.90 -4.21
CA THR A 110 -21.58 -4.70 -3.17
C THR A 110 -21.39 -6.17 -3.53
N GLU A 111 -21.83 -6.61 -4.72
CA GLU A 111 -21.67 -8.00 -5.16
C GLU A 111 -20.20 -8.46 -5.24
N HIS A 112 -19.25 -7.52 -5.41
CA HIS A 112 -17.83 -7.81 -5.60
C HIS A 112 -16.91 -6.98 -4.68
N PRO A 113 -16.75 -7.35 -3.39
CA PRO A 113 -15.90 -6.62 -2.45
C PRO A 113 -14.42 -6.57 -2.85
N ALA A 114 -13.93 -7.62 -3.53
CA ALA A 114 -12.55 -7.71 -4.01
C ALA A 114 -11.53 -7.29 -2.94
N ASN A 115 -11.50 -8.01 -1.82
CA ASN A 115 -10.64 -7.73 -0.68
C ASN A 115 -10.78 -6.30 -0.11
N LEU A 116 -11.97 -5.69 -0.17
CA LEU A 116 -12.17 -4.34 0.37
C LEU A 116 -11.74 -4.26 1.84
N THR A 117 -10.95 -3.24 2.15
CA THR A 117 -10.63 -2.81 3.51
C THR A 117 -10.82 -1.30 3.64
N ILE A 118 -11.33 -0.88 4.78
CA ILE A 118 -11.46 0.54 5.15
C ILE A 118 -10.80 0.70 6.52
N THR A 119 -9.76 1.53 6.59
CA THR A 119 -9.02 1.85 7.82
C THR A 119 -9.26 3.32 8.16
N VAL A 120 -9.61 3.64 9.42
CA VAL A 120 -9.69 5.03 9.91
C VAL A 120 -8.44 5.40 10.70
N GLY A 121 -7.97 6.62 10.51
CA GLY A 121 -6.93 7.26 11.32
C GLY A 121 -7.34 8.64 11.79
N LEU A 122 -6.84 9.06 12.96
CA LEU A 122 -7.27 10.24 13.70
C LEU A 122 -6.04 11.14 13.97
N GLY A 123 -6.11 12.38 13.53
CA GLY A 123 -5.08 13.40 13.74
C GLY A 123 -5.24 14.12 15.07
N GLU A 124 -4.37 15.10 15.32
CA GLU A 124 -4.31 15.87 16.57
C GLU A 124 -5.68 16.41 17.03
N LYS A 125 -6.46 16.96 16.09
CA LYS A 125 -7.73 17.63 16.36
C LYS A 125 -8.80 16.73 16.96
N PHE A 126 -8.76 15.43 16.69
CA PHE A 126 -9.64 14.46 17.34
C PHE A 126 -9.41 14.44 18.86
N PHE A 127 -8.14 14.39 19.28
CA PHE A 127 -7.78 14.36 20.69
C PHE A 127 -8.14 15.69 21.36
N ASP A 128 -7.85 16.82 20.72
CA ASP A 128 -8.23 18.16 21.23
C ASP A 128 -9.74 18.29 21.53
N ILE A 129 -10.61 17.58 20.79
CA ILE A 129 -12.07 17.62 20.96
C ILE A 129 -12.59 16.53 21.91
N ALA A 130 -12.03 15.32 21.84
CA ALA A 130 -12.64 14.12 22.43
C ALA A 130 -11.85 13.50 23.61
N ALA A 131 -10.52 13.60 23.62
CA ALA A 131 -9.65 12.92 24.57
C ALA A 131 -8.29 13.62 24.75
N PRO A 132 -8.24 14.89 25.21
CA PRO A 132 -7.01 15.69 25.20
C PRO A 132 -5.92 15.12 26.11
N GLU A 133 -6.30 14.57 27.27
CA GLU A 133 -5.38 13.95 28.23
C GLU A 133 -4.73 12.65 27.72
N SER A 134 -5.32 12.02 26.70
CA SER A 134 -4.81 10.77 26.10
C SER A 134 -3.99 11.01 24.83
N LYS A 135 -3.79 12.25 24.37
CA LYS A 135 -3.07 12.53 23.11
C LYS A 135 -1.66 11.92 23.12
N PRO A 136 -1.32 11.00 22.19
CA PRO A 136 0.03 10.44 22.12
C PRO A 136 1.06 11.53 21.85
N SER A 137 2.18 11.52 22.58
CA SER A 137 3.19 12.59 22.48
C SER A 137 3.84 12.72 21.11
N TRP A 138 3.86 11.63 20.35
CA TRP A 138 4.40 11.53 18.98
C TRP A 138 3.39 11.96 17.90
N LEU A 139 2.12 12.19 18.26
CA LEU A 139 1.09 12.62 17.30
C LEU A 139 1.21 14.12 17.06
N HIS A 140 2.15 14.47 16.19
CA HIS A 140 2.39 15.80 15.65
C HIS A 140 2.96 15.70 14.23
N ASP A 141 3.06 16.84 13.52
CA ASP A 141 3.75 16.92 12.23
C ASP A 141 5.17 16.31 12.29
N ILE A 142 5.55 15.58 11.23
CA ILE A 142 6.95 15.15 11.03
C ILE A 142 7.83 16.38 10.83
N PRO A 143 8.98 16.50 11.51
CA PRO A 143 9.92 17.61 11.29
C PRO A 143 10.31 17.74 9.82
N ALA A 144 10.20 18.96 9.28
CA ALA A 144 10.52 19.24 7.88
C ALA A 144 11.98 18.92 7.54
N LEU A 145 12.18 18.27 6.40
CA LEU A 145 13.50 17.91 5.87
C LEU A 145 14.15 19.05 5.10
N SER A 146 15.44 18.94 4.81
CA SER A 146 16.18 19.96 4.04
C SER A 146 15.72 20.11 2.59
N ARG A 147 15.14 19.05 2.00
CA ARG A 147 14.65 18.98 0.61
C ARG A 147 13.11 18.88 0.49
N ASP A 148 12.39 19.23 1.56
CA ASP A 148 10.92 19.17 1.59
C ASP A 148 10.28 20.32 0.81
N GLU A 149 9.38 19.99 -0.12
CA GLU A 149 8.53 20.96 -0.86
C GLU A 149 7.04 20.75 -0.50
N LEU A 150 6.77 20.65 0.81
CA LEU A 150 5.45 20.29 1.32
C LEU A 150 4.36 21.31 0.90
N SER A 151 3.39 20.82 0.13
CA SER A 151 2.22 21.59 -0.27
C SER A 151 1.11 21.45 0.78
N ARG A 152 0.45 22.57 1.09
CA ARG A 152 -0.75 22.59 1.96
C ARG A 152 -1.90 21.75 1.42
N ASN A 153 -1.92 21.48 0.11
CA ASN A 153 -2.92 20.63 -0.53
C ASN A 153 -2.78 19.14 -0.13
N TRP A 154 -1.65 18.75 0.47
CA TRP A 154 -1.33 17.38 0.86
C TRP A 154 -0.81 17.30 2.31
N GLY A 155 -1.22 18.27 3.16
CA GLY A 155 -0.81 18.36 4.56
C GLY A 155 -1.69 17.56 5.53
N GLN A 156 -1.40 17.72 6.81
CA GLN A 156 -2.15 17.13 7.94
C GLN A 156 -3.65 17.39 7.87
N THR A 157 -4.44 16.41 8.31
CA THR A 157 -5.91 16.52 8.46
C THR A 157 -6.37 15.96 9.80
N ASP A 158 -7.61 16.24 10.17
CA ASP A 158 -8.17 15.81 11.46
C ASP A 158 -8.49 14.31 11.50
N VAL A 159 -8.88 13.75 10.35
CA VAL A 159 -9.20 12.34 10.14
C VAL A 159 -8.68 11.89 8.78
N VAL A 160 -8.37 10.60 8.62
CA VAL A 160 -8.08 9.96 7.33
C VAL A 160 -8.88 8.66 7.18
N LEU A 161 -9.33 8.37 5.96
CA LEU A 161 -9.78 7.03 5.57
C LEU A 161 -8.82 6.46 4.51
N GLN A 162 -8.28 5.27 4.77
CA GLN A 162 -7.57 4.45 3.79
C GLN A 162 -8.56 3.40 3.26
N ILE A 163 -8.96 3.52 2.00
CA ILE A 163 -9.87 2.57 1.34
C ILE A 163 -9.07 1.82 0.29
N CYS A 164 -8.95 0.49 0.42
CA CYS A 164 -8.21 -0.35 -0.52
C CYS A 164 -9.05 -1.54 -1.00
N SER A 165 -8.96 -1.90 -2.28
CA SER A 165 -9.63 -3.05 -2.88
C SER A 165 -8.87 -3.47 -4.14
N ASP A 166 -9.04 -4.73 -4.56
CA ASP A 166 -8.46 -5.26 -5.79
C ASP A 166 -9.26 -4.87 -7.05
N ASP A 167 -10.50 -4.39 -6.88
CA ASP A 167 -11.29 -3.74 -7.93
C ASP A 167 -11.31 -2.21 -7.75
N PRO A 168 -10.82 -1.43 -8.74
CA PRO A 168 -10.90 0.02 -8.69
C PRO A 168 -12.34 0.57 -8.70
N LEU A 169 -13.32 -0.14 -9.26
CA LEU A 169 -14.73 0.30 -9.26
C LEU A 169 -15.33 0.22 -7.85
N MET A 170 -15.22 -0.93 -7.19
CA MET A 170 -15.56 -1.13 -5.78
C MET A 170 -14.84 -0.09 -4.89
N CYS A 171 -13.54 0.10 -5.10
CA CYS A 171 -12.74 1.08 -4.34
C CYS A 171 -13.26 2.53 -4.49
N ALA A 172 -13.62 2.94 -5.71
CA ALA A 172 -14.14 4.28 -6.00
C ALA A 172 -15.57 4.49 -5.48
N TRP A 173 -16.42 3.46 -5.57
CA TRP A 173 -17.79 3.54 -5.06
C TRP A 173 -17.83 3.55 -3.53
N ALA A 174 -17.04 2.70 -2.86
CA ALA A 174 -16.87 2.73 -1.40
C ALA A 174 -16.40 4.11 -0.91
N MET A 175 -15.40 4.71 -1.57
CA MET A 175 -15.00 6.11 -1.28
C MET A 175 -16.18 7.07 -1.42
N ARG A 176 -16.96 7.00 -2.50
CA ARG A 176 -18.09 7.90 -2.73
C ARG A 176 -19.18 7.75 -1.66
N HIS A 177 -19.44 6.53 -1.20
CA HIS A 177 -20.37 6.21 -0.12
C HIS A 177 -19.88 6.77 1.22
N MET A 178 -18.65 6.46 1.64
CA MET A 178 -18.10 6.91 2.92
C MET A 178 -18.01 8.45 3.02
N VAL A 179 -17.58 9.11 1.94
CA VAL A 179 -17.58 10.59 1.86
C VAL A 179 -18.99 11.17 1.97
N ARG A 180 -20.01 10.49 1.41
CA ARG A 180 -21.43 10.89 1.58
C ARG A 180 -21.90 10.73 3.01
N ALA A 181 -21.61 9.59 3.64
CA ALA A 181 -22.04 9.28 5.01
C ALA A 181 -21.47 10.28 6.03
N GLY A 182 -20.21 10.71 5.84
CA GLY A 182 -19.56 11.68 6.72
C GLY A 182 -19.92 13.15 6.47
N VAL A 183 -20.72 13.46 5.44
CA VAL A 183 -20.82 14.83 4.88
C VAL A 183 -21.29 15.89 5.86
N ASP A 184 -22.07 15.55 6.89
CA ASP A 184 -22.54 16.52 7.89
C ASP A 184 -21.51 16.81 9.00
N TYR A 185 -20.48 15.97 9.13
CA TYR A 185 -19.48 16.01 10.19
C TYR A 185 -18.10 16.48 9.70
N VAL A 186 -17.73 16.10 8.49
CA VAL A 186 -16.40 16.38 7.93
C VAL A 186 -16.46 17.02 6.54
N ALA A 187 -15.39 17.73 6.19
CA ALA A 187 -15.12 18.21 4.85
C ALA A 187 -13.85 17.52 4.32
N THR A 188 -13.89 17.01 3.09
CA THR A 188 -12.70 16.47 2.43
C THR A 188 -11.69 17.58 2.15
N ALA A 189 -10.48 17.43 2.68
CA ALA A 189 -9.36 18.33 2.43
C ALA A 189 -8.59 17.90 1.18
N TRP A 190 -8.35 16.59 1.00
CA TRP A 190 -7.69 16.03 -0.16
C TRP A 190 -8.07 14.56 -0.41
N VAL A 191 -7.87 14.11 -1.65
CA VAL A 191 -7.97 12.70 -2.06
C VAL A 191 -6.68 12.33 -2.78
N GLN A 192 -6.03 11.25 -2.35
CA GLN A 192 -4.87 10.67 -3.00
C GLN A 192 -5.25 9.28 -3.50
N GLN A 193 -5.39 9.16 -4.82
CA GLN A 193 -5.62 7.87 -5.47
C GLN A 193 -4.28 7.22 -5.82
N GLY A 194 -4.19 5.90 -5.67
CA GLY A 194 -3.00 5.14 -5.98
C GLY A 194 -3.30 3.72 -6.46
N PHE A 195 -2.30 3.10 -7.06
CA PHE A 195 -2.40 1.76 -7.63
C PHE A 195 -1.13 0.94 -7.42
N MET A 196 -1.32 -0.36 -7.45
CA MET A 196 -0.31 -1.41 -7.51
C MET A 196 -0.68 -2.38 -8.63
N ASN A 197 0.13 -3.40 -8.86
CA ASN A 197 -0.28 -4.48 -9.74
C ASN A 197 -1.47 -5.26 -9.15
N ASN A 198 -2.39 -5.71 -9.99
CA ASN A 198 -3.49 -6.58 -9.54
C ASN A 198 -2.95 -7.98 -9.17
N PRO A 199 -3.37 -8.59 -8.04
CA PRO A 199 -2.94 -9.93 -7.62
C PRO A 199 -3.21 -11.06 -8.63
N ALA A 200 -4.14 -10.90 -9.57
CA ALA A 200 -4.33 -11.88 -10.66
C ALA A 200 -3.26 -11.78 -11.77
N VAL A 201 -2.42 -10.73 -11.76
CA VAL A 201 -1.34 -10.50 -12.73
C VAL A 201 0.05 -10.79 -12.12
N HIS A 202 0.19 -10.65 -10.80
CA HIS A 202 1.39 -11.06 -10.05
C HIS A 202 1.22 -12.46 -9.48
N ARG A 203 2.31 -13.19 -9.28
CA ARG A 203 2.21 -14.49 -8.61
C ARG A 203 2.14 -14.28 -7.11
N GLU A 204 1.46 -15.18 -6.42
CA GLU A 204 1.50 -15.19 -4.96
C GLU A 204 2.96 -15.28 -4.47
N GLY A 205 3.30 -14.51 -3.45
CA GLY A 205 4.66 -14.41 -2.90
C GLY A 205 5.65 -13.56 -3.71
N THR A 206 5.27 -12.88 -4.81
CA THR A 206 6.18 -11.94 -5.49
C THR A 206 6.05 -10.50 -4.97
N THR A 207 7.18 -9.86 -4.67
CA THR A 207 7.23 -8.45 -4.26
C THR A 207 6.88 -7.53 -5.45
N PRO A 208 6.00 -6.53 -5.28
CA PRO A 208 5.56 -5.65 -6.37
C PRO A 208 6.64 -4.63 -6.76
N ARG A 209 6.33 -3.81 -7.78
CA ARG A 209 7.23 -2.77 -8.28
C ARG A 209 6.66 -1.36 -8.15
N ASN A 210 7.56 -0.37 -8.01
CA ASN A 210 7.23 1.04 -8.08
C ASN A 210 7.50 1.65 -9.48
N LEU A 211 7.15 2.91 -9.70
CA LEU A 211 7.30 3.59 -11.01
C LEU A 211 8.75 3.85 -11.44
N PHE A 212 9.74 3.79 -10.55
CA PHE A 212 11.15 3.73 -10.96
C PHE A 212 11.57 2.34 -11.50
N GLY A 213 10.66 1.37 -11.49
CA GLY A 213 10.90 -0.02 -11.88
C GLY A 213 11.55 -0.87 -10.78
N GLN A 214 11.72 -0.33 -9.58
CA GLN A 214 12.37 -1.02 -8.45
C GLN A 214 11.42 -2.07 -7.86
N ILE A 215 11.96 -3.19 -7.37
CA ILE A 215 11.20 -4.11 -6.51
C ILE A 215 11.07 -3.46 -5.14
N ASP A 216 9.84 -3.29 -4.65
CA ASP A 216 9.52 -2.45 -3.50
C ASP A 216 8.61 -3.19 -2.51
N GLY A 217 9.22 -3.67 -1.43
CA GLY A 217 8.49 -4.39 -0.37
C GLY A 217 9.30 -5.47 0.36
N THR A 218 10.44 -5.89 -0.20
CA THR A 218 11.32 -7.00 0.25
C THR A 218 11.64 -7.01 1.73
N VAL A 219 11.90 -5.84 2.32
CA VAL A 219 12.13 -5.68 3.76
C VAL A 219 10.92 -4.98 4.36
N ASN A 220 10.13 -5.77 5.07
CA ASN A 220 8.90 -5.45 5.81
C ASN A 220 8.70 -6.54 6.88
N PRO A 221 7.80 -6.37 7.86
CA PRO A 221 7.35 -7.48 8.69
C PRO A 221 6.49 -8.46 7.88
N HIS A 222 6.73 -9.76 8.08
CA HIS A 222 6.07 -10.88 7.43
C HIS A 222 5.43 -11.87 8.43
N THR A 223 5.92 -11.95 9.68
CA THR A 223 5.32 -12.78 10.73
C THR A 223 4.62 -11.95 11.80
N ASP A 224 3.71 -12.56 12.55
CA ASP A 224 2.98 -11.88 13.64
C ASP A 224 3.96 -11.31 14.68
N GLU A 225 5.03 -12.02 15.03
CA GLU A 225 6.07 -11.53 15.94
C GLU A 225 6.82 -10.31 15.39
N GLU A 226 6.99 -10.21 14.07
CA GLU A 226 7.59 -9.04 13.43
C GLU A 226 6.63 -7.83 13.42
N TYR A 227 5.31 -8.06 13.26
CA TYR A 227 4.29 -7.03 13.40
C TYR A 227 4.17 -6.55 14.85
N ASP A 228 4.12 -7.45 15.82
CA ASP A 228 4.15 -7.16 17.25
C ASP A 228 5.40 -6.36 17.65
N ALA A 229 6.56 -6.67 17.06
CA ALA A 229 7.80 -5.97 17.34
C ALA A 229 7.89 -4.56 16.71
N GLN A 230 7.19 -4.29 15.60
CA GLN A 230 7.43 -3.10 14.77
C GLN A 230 6.22 -2.17 14.60
N VAL A 231 4.99 -2.67 14.70
CA VAL A 231 3.79 -1.97 14.21
C VAL A 231 2.78 -1.67 15.31
N TRP A 232 2.44 -2.64 16.15
CA TRP A 232 1.33 -2.48 17.09
C TRP A 232 1.74 -1.71 18.35
N ALA A 233 0.90 -0.74 18.74
CA ALA A 233 1.09 0.07 19.92
C ALA A 233 0.88 -0.74 21.20
N LYS A 234 1.79 -0.60 22.16
CA LYS A 234 1.76 -1.25 23.47
C LYS A 234 1.61 -0.21 24.58
N GLY A 235 1.20 -0.66 25.76
CA GLY A 235 1.18 0.15 26.98
C GLY A 235 -0.23 0.41 27.50
N ALA A 236 -0.74 1.63 27.32
CA ALA A 236 -2.04 2.02 27.87
C ALA A 236 -3.18 1.36 27.08
N ALA A 237 -4.18 0.83 27.79
CA ALA A 237 -5.17 -0.10 27.27
C ALA A 237 -6.08 0.53 26.18
N GLU A 238 -6.24 1.85 26.18
CA GLU A 238 -6.98 2.58 25.15
C GLU A 238 -6.28 2.61 23.78
N PHE A 239 -4.97 2.34 23.73
CA PHE A 239 -4.12 2.32 22.54
C PHE A 239 -3.70 0.92 22.10
N GLU A 240 -3.82 -0.08 22.97
CA GLU A 240 -3.42 -1.47 22.70
C GLU A 240 -4.15 -2.03 21.47
N GLY A 241 -3.40 -2.61 20.53
CA GLY A 241 -3.92 -3.08 19.24
C GLY A 241 -4.06 -2.00 18.16
N GLY A 242 -3.89 -0.73 18.49
CA GLY A 242 -3.75 0.36 17.53
C GLY A 242 -2.35 0.44 16.89
N THR A 243 -2.11 1.46 16.09
CA THR A 243 -0.78 1.80 15.52
C THR A 243 -0.73 3.29 15.18
N SER A 244 0.41 3.80 14.72
CA SER A 244 0.49 5.10 14.05
C SER A 244 0.57 4.90 12.53
N MET A 245 0.12 5.89 11.77
CA MET A 245 0.24 5.96 10.31
C MET A 245 0.94 7.25 9.93
N VAL A 246 2.04 7.15 9.18
CA VAL A 246 2.69 8.29 8.54
C VAL A 246 2.45 8.21 7.04
N VAL A 247 1.98 9.31 6.47
CA VAL A 247 1.76 9.49 5.04
C VAL A 247 2.78 10.47 4.52
N ARG A 248 3.48 10.13 3.44
CA ARG A 248 4.30 11.08 2.67
C ARG A 248 3.89 10.98 1.20
N ARG A 249 3.49 12.10 0.60
CA ARG A 249 3.30 12.17 -0.85
C ARG A 249 4.65 12.49 -1.47
N ILE A 250 5.19 11.57 -2.26
CA ILE A 250 6.55 11.64 -2.81
C ILE A 250 6.43 11.74 -4.33
N ALA A 251 6.82 12.87 -4.91
CA ALA A 251 6.95 13.01 -6.36
C ALA A 251 8.21 12.28 -6.85
N MET A 252 8.12 11.66 -8.03
CA MET A 252 9.23 11.01 -8.71
C MET A 252 9.58 11.77 -9.99
N ASN A 253 10.82 12.23 -10.11
CA ASN A 253 11.37 12.81 -11.33
C ASN A 253 11.77 11.69 -12.30
N LEU A 254 10.77 11.10 -12.98
CA LEU A 254 10.98 10.03 -13.95
C LEU A 254 11.88 10.48 -15.10
N ASP A 255 11.70 11.71 -15.59
CA ASP A 255 12.39 12.26 -16.74
C ASP A 255 13.93 12.23 -16.57
N THR A 256 14.45 12.62 -15.40
CA THR A 256 15.90 12.56 -15.13
C THR A 256 16.36 11.20 -14.59
N TRP A 257 15.48 10.42 -13.95
CA TRP A 257 15.78 9.02 -13.61
C TRP A 257 16.01 8.16 -14.85
N GLU A 258 15.24 8.41 -15.92
CA GLU A 258 15.35 7.69 -17.18
C GLU A 258 16.63 7.98 -17.97
N MET A 259 17.31 9.10 -17.69
CA MET A 259 18.62 9.43 -18.26
C MET A 259 19.76 8.60 -17.69
N LEU A 260 19.59 8.00 -16.49
CA LEU A 260 20.62 7.18 -15.87
C LEU A 260 20.79 5.84 -16.60
N ASP A 261 22.03 5.37 -16.70
CA ASP A 261 22.30 3.96 -16.99
C ASP A 261 21.80 3.05 -15.84
N ARG A 262 21.70 1.76 -16.13
CA ARG A 262 21.14 0.80 -15.18
C ARG A 262 22.00 0.60 -13.92
N THR A 263 23.32 0.65 -14.02
CA THR A 263 24.22 0.50 -12.87
C THR A 263 24.08 1.69 -11.94
N SER A 264 24.01 2.91 -12.46
CA SER A 264 23.78 4.12 -11.66
C SER A 264 22.45 4.07 -10.88
N ARG A 265 21.38 3.52 -11.47
CA ARG A 265 20.09 3.29 -10.78
C ARG A 265 20.20 2.24 -9.68
N GLU A 266 20.85 1.11 -9.97
CA GLU A 266 21.04 0.03 -8.99
C GLU A 266 21.94 0.50 -7.82
N GLU A 267 22.95 1.32 -8.07
CA GLU A 267 23.85 1.91 -7.06
C GLU A 267 23.13 2.92 -6.16
N ALA A 268 22.26 3.78 -6.72
CA ALA A 268 21.45 4.71 -5.94
C ALA A 268 20.50 3.99 -4.96
N VAL A 269 20.00 2.81 -5.33
CA VAL A 269 19.10 2.00 -4.50
C VAL A 269 19.87 1.05 -3.57
N GLY A 270 21.01 0.50 -4.02
CA GLY A 270 21.78 -0.57 -3.38
C GLY A 270 21.27 -1.99 -3.66
N ARG A 271 20.31 -2.14 -4.59
CA ARG A 271 19.69 -3.42 -5.01
C ARG A 271 19.51 -3.47 -6.53
N ARG A 272 19.54 -4.68 -7.09
CA ARG A 272 19.35 -4.94 -8.52
C ARG A 272 17.91 -4.71 -8.95
N LEU A 273 17.69 -4.17 -10.16
CA LEU A 273 16.35 -3.92 -10.69
C LEU A 273 15.66 -5.17 -11.27
N ASP A 274 16.37 -6.26 -11.57
CA ASP A 274 15.76 -7.47 -12.16
C ASP A 274 15.18 -8.39 -11.08
N ASN A 275 15.99 -8.79 -10.09
CA ASN A 275 15.61 -9.74 -9.04
C ASN A 275 15.60 -9.14 -7.62
N GLY A 276 15.88 -7.84 -7.45
CA GLY A 276 15.85 -7.16 -6.15
C GLY A 276 16.97 -7.54 -5.20
N ALA A 277 17.91 -8.43 -5.59
CA ALA A 277 19.04 -8.83 -4.76
C ALA A 277 19.94 -7.64 -4.38
N PRO A 278 20.57 -7.64 -3.20
CA PRO A 278 21.52 -6.60 -2.83
C PRO A 278 22.77 -6.67 -3.71
N LEU A 279 23.40 -5.52 -3.95
CA LEU A 279 24.61 -5.47 -4.78
C LEU A 279 25.80 -6.25 -4.18
N SER A 280 25.78 -6.51 -2.87
CA SER A 280 26.70 -7.45 -2.20
C SER A 280 26.66 -8.87 -2.79
N GLY A 281 25.48 -9.32 -3.26
CA GLY A 281 25.23 -10.62 -3.90
C GLY A 281 24.08 -11.41 -3.24
N GLY A 282 23.64 -12.47 -3.93
CA GLY A 282 22.54 -13.35 -3.48
C GLY A 282 21.24 -13.13 -4.26
N GLU A 283 20.12 -13.41 -3.59
CA GLU A 283 18.74 -13.24 -4.08
C GLU A 283 18.00 -12.13 -3.33
N GLU A 284 16.75 -11.81 -3.71
CA GLU A 284 15.93 -10.72 -3.15
C GLU A 284 16.01 -10.62 -1.61
N PHE A 285 15.68 -11.70 -0.90
CA PHE A 285 15.65 -11.75 0.57
C PHE A 285 17.02 -11.96 1.23
N THR A 286 18.12 -11.88 0.48
CA THR A 286 19.46 -11.93 1.06
C THR A 286 19.73 -10.63 1.85
N PRO A 287 20.27 -10.71 3.08
CA PRO A 287 20.68 -9.53 3.83
C PRO A 287 21.71 -8.69 3.07
N VAL A 288 21.62 -7.36 3.22
CA VAL A 288 22.60 -6.44 2.64
C VAL A 288 23.89 -6.51 3.43
N ASP A 289 25.02 -6.76 2.77
CA ASP A 289 26.35 -6.70 3.38
C ASP A 289 27.08 -5.42 2.94
N LEU A 290 27.19 -4.45 3.86
CA LEU A 290 27.90 -3.18 3.64
C LEU A 290 29.43 -3.32 3.75
N GLU A 291 29.93 -4.45 4.26
CA GLU A 291 31.37 -4.76 4.32
C GLU A 291 31.85 -5.60 3.13
N ALA A 292 30.94 -6.06 2.27
CA ALA A 292 31.27 -6.69 1.00
C ALA A 292 32.13 -5.76 0.11
N ARG A 293 33.16 -6.35 -0.51
CA ARG A 293 34.07 -5.68 -1.46
C ARG A 293 34.10 -6.39 -2.80
N ASP A 294 34.40 -5.65 -3.86
CA ASP A 294 34.65 -6.17 -5.20
C ASP A 294 36.09 -6.69 -5.36
N GLU A 295 36.47 -7.08 -6.59
CA GLU A 295 37.83 -7.57 -6.90
C GLU A 295 38.93 -6.49 -6.80
N TYR A 296 38.55 -5.21 -6.76
CA TYR A 296 39.45 -4.05 -6.61
C TYR A 296 39.52 -3.53 -5.16
N GLY A 297 38.72 -4.10 -4.25
CA GLY A 297 38.65 -3.70 -2.84
C GLY A 297 37.69 -2.55 -2.56
N LEU A 298 36.85 -2.15 -3.52
CA LEU A 298 35.84 -1.11 -3.35
C LEU A 298 34.55 -1.69 -2.72
N PRO A 299 33.77 -0.91 -1.94
CA PRO A 299 32.46 -1.34 -1.44
C PRO A 299 31.52 -1.74 -2.58
N LYS A 300 30.84 -2.89 -2.43
CA LYS A 300 29.80 -3.32 -3.39
C LYS A 300 28.47 -2.61 -3.23
N VAL A 301 28.26 -1.93 -2.11
CA VAL A 301 27.05 -1.19 -1.78
C VAL A 301 27.49 0.18 -1.28
N ASP A 302 27.06 1.25 -1.92
CA ASP A 302 27.32 2.61 -1.42
C ASP A 302 26.63 2.79 -0.06
N ARG A 303 27.34 3.36 0.92
CA ARG A 303 26.76 3.73 2.23
C ARG A 303 25.71 4.85 2.12
N ASN A 304 25.69 5.56 1.00
CA ASN A 304 24.70 6.58 0.65
C ASN A 304 23.57 6.03 -0.26
N SER A 305 23.57 4.73 -0.59
CA SER A 305 22.43 4.10 -1.26
C SER A 305 21.19 4.08 -0.37
N HIS A 306 20.00 4.11 -0.98
CA HIS A 306 18.73 4.15 -0.27
C HIS A 306 18.60 3.02 0.76
N VAL A 307 18.96 1.77 0.38
CA VAL A 307 18.90 0.62 1.30
C VAL A 307 19.86 0.77 2.48
N ALA A 308 21.08 1.28 2.27
CA ALA A 308 22.07 1.45 3.34
C ALA A 308 21.65 2.56 4.33
N ARG A 309 21.00 3.61 3.86
CA ARG A 309 20.50 4.73 4.71
C ARG A 309 19.20 4.40 5.43
N SER A 310 18.30 3.64 4.79
CA SER A 310 17.00 3.21 5.35
C SER A 310 17.10 2.08 6.38
N MET A 311 18.17 1.27 6.35
CA MET A 311 18.40 0.21 7.33
C MET A 311 18.44 0.74 8.77
N ALA A 312 17.95 -0.07 9.70
CA ALA A 312 18.13 0.11 11.14
C ALA A 312 19.64 0.00 11.49
N PRO A 313 20.26 1.02 12.12
CA PRO A 313 21.68 0.97 12.45
C PRO A 313 21.94 0.10 13.68
N GLU A 314 23.21 -0.27 13.89
CA GLU A 314 23.63 -1.00 15.09
C GLU A 314 23.24 -0.22 16.36
N GLY A 315 22.71 -0.93 17.36
CA GLY A 315 22.18 -0.35 18.59
C GLY A 315 20.75 0.21 18.50
N HIS A 316 20.16 0.28 17.30
CA HIS A 316 18.81 0.82 17.06
C HIS A 316 17.88 -0.12 16.27
N PRO A 317 17.67 -1.38 16.73
CA PRO A 317 16.84 -2.36 16.02
C PRO A 317 15.37 -1.96 15.91
N GLU A 318 14.89 -1.02 16.73
CA GLU A 318 13.53 -0.45 16.73
C GLU A 318 13.23 0.36 15.46
N GLN A 319 14.24 0.85 14.74
CA GLN A 319 14.10 1.73 13.58
C GLN A 319 13.68 0.97 12.31
N LYS A 320 12.54 0.30 12.41
CA LYS A 320 11.85 -0.48 11.38
C LYS A 320 10.36 -0.16 11.45
N PHE A 321 9.67 -0.30 10.32
CA PHE A 321 8.24 -0.01 10.20
C PHE A 321 7.64 -0.74 9.01
N LYS A 322 6.34 -1.00 9.03
CA LYS A 322 5.61 -1.62 7.92
C LYS A 322 5.34 -0.58 6.83
N ARG A 323 5.99 -0.72 5.68
CA ARG A 323 5.72 0.09 4.48
C ARG A 323 4.56 -0.54 3.69
N ARG A 324 3.63 0.31 3.24
CA ARG A 324 2.46 -0.06 2.41
C ARG A 324 2.20 0.97 1.30
N PRO A 325 3.19 1.27 0.44
CA PRO A 325 3.14 2.42 -0.45
C PRO A 325 2.40 2.12 -1.76
N TYR A 326 1.66 3.09 -2.30
CA TYR A 326 0.95 2.96 -3.59
C TYR A 326 1.52 3.92 -4.62
N ASN A 327 1.67 3.49 -5.88
CA ASN A 327 2.06 4.38 -6.96
C ASN A 327 0.92 5.36 -7.28
N TYR A 328 1.23 6.59 -7.66
CA TYR A 328 0.28 7.46 -8.34
C TYR A 328 0.84 7.89 -9.69
N ASN A 329 -0.05 8.05 -10.67
CA ASN A 329 0.27 8.62 -11.97
C ASN A 329 -0.94 9.44 -12.43
N LEU A 330 -0.82 10.75 -12.35
CA LEU A 330 -1.85 11.72 -12.71
C LEU A 330 -1.46 12.40 -14.03
N PRO A 331 -2.41 13.05 -14.72
CA PRO A 331 -2.08 13.92 -15.84
C PRO A 331 -1.03 14.98 -15.41
N PRO A 332 -0.02 15.25 -16.25
CA PRO A 332 0.85 16.41 -16.07
C PRO A 332 0.02 17.69 -15.96
N GLU A 333 0.42 18.60 -15.06
CA GLU A 333 -0.27 19.88 -14.89
C GLU A 333 -0.13 20.73 -16.18
N PRO A 334 -1.22 21.33 -16.71
CA PRO A 334 -1.17 22.08 -17.96
C PRO A 334 -0.13 23.21 -17.95
N GLY A 335 0.86 23.11 -18.84
CA GLY A 335 1.93 24.11 -18.98
C GLY A 335 3.21 23.83 -18.18
N GLN A 336 3.29 22.71 -17.46
CA GLN A 336 4.57 22.19 -16.95
C GLN A 336 5.43 21.60 -18.09
N GLU A 337 6.75 21.54 -17.87
CA GLU A 337 7.69 20.89 -18.80
C GLU A 337 7.87 19.39 -18.51
N GLN A 338 7.60 18.95 -17.27
CA GLN A 338 7.73 17.54 -16.87
C GLN A 338 6.75 16.64 -17.63
N LEU A 339 7.23 15.47 -18.07
CA LEU A 339 6.44 14.51 -18.84
C LEU A 339 5.42 13.74 -17.98
N SER A 340 5.54 13.79 -16.64
CA SER A 340 4.73 13.02 -15.70
C SER A 340 4.37 13.78 -14.42
N ASN A 341 3.18 13.53 -13.87
CA ASN A 341 2.79 13.86 -12.50
C ASN A 341 2.66 12.55 -11.72
N ALA A 342 3.81 11.93 -11.47
CA ALA A 342 3.92 10.57 -10.97
C ALA A 342 4.72 10.50 -9.66
N GLY A 343 4.54 9.40 -8.93
CA GLY A 343 5.24 9.19 -7.68
C GLY A 343 4.62 8.11 -6.81
N LEU A 344 4.80 8.28 -5.49
CA LEU A 344 4.41 7.33 -4.46
C LEU A 344 3.57 8.02 -3.38
N VAL A 345 2.38 7.49 -3.11
CA VAL A 345 1.67 7.70 -1.84
C VAL A 345 2.31 6.73 -0.84
N PHE A 346 3.38 7.19 -0.20
CA PHE A 346 4.10 6.39 0.77
C PHE A 346 3.32 6.37 2.08
N ILE A 347 3.04 5.17 2.59
CA ILE A 347 2.36 4.92 3.86
C ILE A 347 3.27 4.02 4.69
N ALA A 348 3.51 4.40 5.95
CA ALA A 348 4.22 3.59 6.93
C ALA A 348 3.41 3.46 8.23
N PHE A 349 3.40 2.24 8.78
CA PHE A 349 2.78 1.90 10.07
C PHE A 349 3.84 1.46 11.08
N GLN A 350 3.76 2.02 12.28
CA GLN A 350 4.72 1.82 13.37
C GLN A 350 4.09 2.11 14.73
N GLU A 351 4.66 1.59 15.81
CA GLU A 351 4.20 1.88 17.18
C GLU A 351 4.40 3.37 17.52
N ASN A 352 5.56 3.96 17.17
CA ASN A 352 5.88 5.37 17.44
C ASN A 352 6.73 6.00 16.30
N PRO A 353 6.23 7.04 15.60
CA PRO A 353 6.97 7.73 14.55
C PRO A 353 8.30 8.35 15.00
N ASP A 354 8.40 8.90 16.22
CA ASP A 354 9.61 9.61 16.69
C ASP A 354 10.80 8.68 16.92
N THR A 355 10.54 7.44 17.33
CA THR A 355 11.58 6.44 17.57
C THR A 355 11.86 5.58 16.35
N GLN A 356 10.88 5.41 15.44
CA GLN A 356 10.99 4.46 14.33
C GLN A 356 11.09 5.11 12.95
N PHE A 357 10.24 6.09 12.64
CA PHE A 357 10.15 6.69 11.30
C PHE A 357 11.04 7.93 11.14
N THR A 358 10.89 8.92 12.02
CA THR A 358 11.64 10.19 11.99
C THR A 358 13.17 10.02 11.99
N PRO A 359 13.78 9.08 12.75
CA PRO A 359 15.23 8.87 12.71
C PRO A 359 15.71 8.26 11.39
N VAL A 360 14.90 7.41 10.75
CA VAL A 360 15.19 6.84 9.42
C VAL A 360 15.08 7.94 8.36
N LEU A 361 14.00 8.72 8.37
CA LEU A 361 13.78 9.80 7.42
C LEU A 361 14.89 10.86 7.49
N LYS A 362 15.36 11.20 8.70
CA LYS A 362 16.51 12.10 8.89
C LYS A 362 17.80 11.54 8.26
N ARG A 363 18.08 10.24 8.39
CA ARG A 363 19.24 9.62 7.72
C ARG A 363 19.11 9.65 6.20
N LEU A 364 17.89 9.55 5.67
CA LEU A 364 17.65 9.69 4.23
C LEU A 364 17.97 11.13 3.78
N ASP A 365 17.40 12.15 4.42
CA ASP A 365 17.66 13.58 4.12
C ASP A 365 19.16 13.95 4.14
N GLU A 366 19.92 13.41 5.10
CA GLU A 366 21.36 13.68 5.25
C GLU A 366 22.21 13.33 4.02
N ALA A 367 21.92 12.24 3.30
CA ALA A 367 22.87 11.68 2.32
C ALA A 367 22.30 10.69 1.28
N ASP A 368 21.01 10.33 1.30
CA ASP A 368 20.46 9.35 0.35
C ASP A 368 20.56 9.85 -1.10
N ARG A 369 21.17 9.01 -1.96
CA ARG A 369 21.28 9.26 -3.40
C ARG A 369 19.92 9.38 -4.07
N LEU A 370 18.89 8.70 -3.59
CA LEU A 370 17.57 8.72 -4.22
C LEU A 370 16.93 10.12 -4.17
N ASN A 371 17.32 10.97 -3.21
CA ASN A 371 16.84 12.35 -3.03
C ASN A 371 17.09 13.28 -4.24
N GLU A 372 17.88 12.87 -5.24
CA GLU A 372 18.02 13.59 -6.50
C GLU A 372 16.80 13.40 -7.42
N TRP A 373 16.08 12.30 -7.28
CA TRP A 373 14.92 11.94 -8.11
C TRP A 373 13.60 11.91 -7.33
N ILE A 374 13.62 12.10 -6.01
CA ILE A 374 12.40 12.19 -5.18
C ILE A 374 12.28 13.54 -4.46
N THR A 375 11.04 14.02 -4.37
CA THR A 375 10.68 15.21 -3.59
C THR A 375 9.46 14.92 -2.73
N HIS A 376 9.54 15.18 -1.43
CA HIS A 376 8.37 15.09 -0.56
C HIS A 376 7.50 16.35 -0.72
N ILE A 377 6.27 16.16 -1.18
CA ILE A 377 5.31 17.24 -1.49
C ILE A 377 4.06 17.22 -0.60
N GLY A 378 3.96 16.27 0.32
CA GLY A 378 2.86 16.12 1.26
C GLY A 378 3.26 15.27 2.46
N SER A 379 2.65 15.53 3.62
CA SER A 379 2.99 14.90 4.89
C SER A 379 1.78 14.92 5.84
N ALA A 380 1.52 13.80 6.51
CA ALA A 380 0.55 13.71 7.59
C ALA A 380 0.87 12.54 8.55
N VAL A 381 0.43 12.64 9.79
CA VAL A 381 0.56 11.66 10.87
C VAL A 381 -0.81 11.43 11.52
N TYR A 382 -1.14 10.16 11.77
CA TYR A 382 -2.41 9.77 12.39
C TYR A 382 -2.19 8.68 13.42
N TRP A 383 -3.01 8.67 14.46
CA TRP A 383 -3.24 7.48 15.28
C TRP A 383 -4.32 6.62 14.63
N ILE A 384 -4.03 5.33 14.48
CA ILE A 384 -4.98 4.32 14.01
C ILE A 384 -5.52 3.58 15.24
N PRO A 385 -6.81 3.73 15.60
CA PRO A 385 -7.39 2.99 16.72
C PRO A 385 -7.31 1.47 16.50
N PRO A 386 -7.43 0.68 17.58
CA PRO A 386 -7.60 -0.77 17.48
C PRO A 386 -8.80 -1.16 16.60
N GLY A 387 -8.81 -2.43 16.20
CA GLY A 387 -9.93 -3.03 15.49
C GLY A 387 -11.21 -3.09 16.34
N THR A 388 -12.31 -3.45 15.71
CA THR A 388 -13.62 -3.59 16.38
C THR A 388 -13.93 -5.04 16.70
N GLN A 389 -14.73 -5.25 17.73
CA GLN A 389 -15.25 -6.55 18.16
C GLN A 389 -16.77 -6.47 18.42
N ALA A 390 -17.46 -7.60 18.29
CA ALA A 390 -18.80 -7.75 18.83
C ALA A 390 -18.72 -8.19 20.31
N GLN A 391 -19.15 -7.33 21.24
CA GLN A 391 -19.26 -7.65 22.67
C GLN A 391 -20.73 -7.65 23.10
N ASP A 392 -21.17 -8.68 23.81
CA ASP A 392 -22.51 -8.81 24.39
C ASP A 392 -23.69 -8.50 23.44
N GLY A 393 -23.51 -8.75 22.14
CA GLY A 393 -24.52 -8.52 21.10
C GLY A 393 -24.58 -7.10 20.55
N ALA A 394 -23.76 -6.17 21.06
CA ALA A 394 -23.56 -4.85 20.48
C ALA A 394 -22.18 -4.79 19.77
N PRO A 395 -22.11 -4.43 18.48
CA PRO A 395 -20.84 -4.18 17.84
C PRO A 395 -20.22 -2.90 18.42
N SER A 396 -18.94 -3.00 18.81
CA SER A 396 -18.11 -1.83 19.06
C SER A 396 -17.85 -1.04 17.77
N PHE A 397 -17.38 0.19 17.94
CA PHE A 397 -17.10 1.12 16.85
C PHE A 397 -15.71 1.74 16.98
N TRP A 398 -15.19 2.31 15.88
CA TRP A 398 -13.84 2.86 15.87
C TRP A 398 -13.63 3.93 16.96
N ALA A 399 -12.50 3.81 17.66
CA ALA A 399 -12.10 4.65 18.79
C ALA A 399 -13.09 4.69 19.98
N GLU A 400 -13.97 3.69 20.15
CA GLU A 400 -14.90 3.61 21.30
C GLU A 400 -14.17 3.71 22.65
N SER A 401 -12.93 3.19 22.77
CA SER A 401 -12.08 3.31 23.98
C SER A 401 -11.82 4.75 24.44
N LEU A 402 -11.79 5.71 23.52
CA LEU A 402 -11.61 7.15 23.81
C LEU A 402 -12.94 7.94 23.71
N LEU A 403 -13.93 7.35 23.05
CA LEU A 403 -15.21 8.01 22.73
C LEU A 403 -16.36 7.70 23.70
N ALA A 404 -16.22 6.67 24.54
CA ALA A 404 -17.10 6.37 25.67
C ALA A 404 -17.16 7.49 26.74
#